data_AF-A0A842T988-F1
#
_entry.id   AF-A0A842T988-F1
#
_cell.length_a   1.000
_cell.length_b   1.000
_cell.length_c   1.000
_cell.angle_alpha   90.00
_cell.angle_beta   90.00
_cell.angle_gamma   90.00
#
_symmetry.space_group_name_H-M   'P 1'
#
loop_
_entity.id
_entity.type
_entity.pdbx_description
1 polymer ?
#
loop_
_entity_poly.entity_id
_entity_poly.type
_entity_poly.pdbx_seq_one_letter_code
_entity_poly.pdbx_strand_id
1 'polypeptide(L)'
;MILIIKGFVKKNKQIVGEYLANGMFRIIEENPFLCEDDTLMLIPPKDNPEEKNQCEYILNPLIEILNTNGYRITNISRKIIRKEQIGESKEKSRNARYNDIHNIHEVDLNNLNQKKVLLIDDVSTTNATAWDISRALKEKNAGEVNVLTAGRTLLSGFEERGDFPQNKSFIELISYFSNIENFLEIKKINKVNIIDLQIENNNISCAFKNRSYKLNIDYNNKTIFHDCYNFFQRRYMNKSFCKHITKLFLSIKDKFGEDFARDKINDIYNNLLDWEFQCPPLD
;
A
#
# COMPACT_ATOMS: atom_id res chain seq x y z
N MET A 1 5.14 14.73 5.56
CA MET A 1 4.63 15.31 6.82
C MET A 1 3.53 14.41 7.37
N ILE A 2 3.61 13.94 8.63
CA ILE A 2 2.56 13.07 9.23
C ILE A 2 1.65 13.91 10.12
N LEU A 3 0.41 14.12 9.71
CA LEU A 3 -0.59 14.87 10.46
C LEU A 3 -1.35 13.95 11.43
N ILE A 4 -1.05 14.03 12.73
CA ILE A 4 -1.73 13.23 13.76
C ILE A 4 -2.86 14.05 14.39
N ILE A 5 -4.08 13.92 13.86
CA ILE A 5 -5.25 14.61 14.41
C ILE A 5 -5.80 13.83 15.62
N LYS A 6 -5.58 14.34 16.83
CA LYS A 6 -6.23 13.86 18.06
C LYS A 6 -7.54 14.62 18.31
N GLY A 7 -8.68 13.96 18.10
CA GLY A 7 -10.00 14.50 18.42
C GLY A 7 -11.11 13.48 18.18
N PHE A 8 -12.33 13.78 18.65
CA PHE A 8 -13.50 12.93 18.39
C PHE A 8 -13.90 12.99 16.91
N VAL A 9 -13.37 12.05 16.12
CA VAL A 9 -13.49 11.96 14.65
C VAL A 9 -14.95 12.10 14.16
N LYS A 10 -15.95 11.69 14.95
CA LYS A 10 -17.38 11.86 14.59
C LYS A 10 -17.85 13.31 14.43
N LYS A 11 -17.32 14.28 15.20
CA LYS A 11 -17.80 15.67 15.14
C LYS A 11 -17.08 16.54 14.10
N ASN A 12 -15.85 16.20 13.74
CA ASN A 12 -14.99 17.08 12.92
C ASN A 12 -14.67 16.52 11.52
N LYS A 13 -15.49 15.57 11.00
CA LYS A 13 -15.24 14.92 9.69
C LYS A 13 -15.05 15.91 8.55
N GLN A 14 -15.84 16.98 8.53
CA GLN A 14 -15.75 18.05 7.53
C GLN A 14 -14.39 18.75 7.58
N ILE A 15 -14.00 19.27 8.75
CA ILE A 15 -12.70 19.93 8.97
C ILE A 15 -11.54 19.00 8.56
N VAL A 16 -11.57 17.73 8.99
CA VAL A 16 -10.54 16.74 8.61
C VAL A 16 -10.50 16.52 7.10
N GLY A 17 -11.67 16.41 6.45
CA GLY A 17 -11.80 16.28 5.01
C GLY A 17 -11.25 17.48 4.24
N GLU A 18 -11.54 18.69 4.69
CA GLU A 18 -10.99 19.95 4.14
C GLU A 18 -9.45 20.00 4.27
N TYR A 19 -8.88 19.62 5.41
CA TYR A 19 -7.41 19.53 5.58
C TYR A 19 -6.79 18.49 4.65
N LEU A 20 -7.43 17.34 4.46
CA LEU A 20 -6.96 16.28 3.55
C LEU A 20 -7.07 16.71 2.08
N ALA A 21 -8.17 17.38 1.70
CA ALA A 21 -8.36 17.96 0.37
C ALA A 21 -7.29 19.00 0.03
N ASN A 22 -6.96 19.90 0.98
CA ASN A 22 -5.85 20.86 0.82
C ASN A 22 -4.49 20.15 0.64
N GLY A 23 -4.26 19.03 1.35
CA GLY A 23 -3.06 18.21 1.18
C GLY A 23 -3.01 17.54 -0.20
N MET A 24 -4.13 16.97 -0.66
CA MET A 24 -4.27 16.38 -1.99
C MET A 24 -4.10 17.40 -3.12
N PHE A 25 -4.65 18.61 -2.97
CA PHE A 25 -4.48 19.69 -3.93
C PHE A 25 -3.00 20.05 -4.12
N ARG A 26 -2.23 20.21 -3.04
CA ARG A 26 -0.78 20.45 -3.13
C ARG A 26 -0.03 19.33 -3.84
N ILE A 27 -0.41 18.06 -3.60
CA ILE A 27 0.18 16.92 -4.32
C ILE A 27 -0.13 17.02 -5.82
N ILE A 28 -1.34 17.46 -6.21
CA ILE A 28 -1.70 17.70 -7.61
C ILE A 28 -0.92 18.88 -8.20
N GLU A 29 -0.76 19.99 -7.50
CA GLU A 29 0.07 21.13 -7.95
C GLU A 29 1.54 20.73 -8.16
N GLU A 30 2.11 19.94 -7.24
CA GLU A 30 3.46 19.39 -7.33
C GLU A 30 3.59 18.31 -8.42
N ASN A 31 2.48 17.70 -8.85
CA ASN A 31 2.45 16.58 -9.81
C ASN A 31 1.30 16.75 -10.84
N PRO A 32 1.39 17.71 -11.77
CA PRO A 32 0.26 18.06 -12.67
C PRO A 32 -0.25 16.90 -13.53
N PHE A 33 0.59 15.89 -13.81
CA PHE A 33 0.19 14.69 -14.55
C PHE A 33 -0.94 13.89 -13.85
N LEU A 34 -1.13 14.06 -12.54
CA LEU A 34 -2.21 13.38 -11.80
C LEU A 34 -3.60 13.87 -12.22
N CYS A 35 -3.73 15.16 -12.56
CA CYS A 35 -5.02 15.82 -12.81
C CYS A 35 -4.87 17.01 -13.76
N GLU A 36 -5.48 16.90 -14.93
CA GLU A 36 -5.53 17.93 -15.96
C GLU A 36 -6.96 18.47 -16.12
N ASP A 37 -7.17 19.45 -17.01
CA ASP A 37 -8.51 19.87 -17.39
C ASP A 37 -9.35 18.71 -17.94
N ASP A 38 -10.67 18.79 -17.71
CA ASP A 38 -11.66 17.77 -18.09
C ASP A 38 -11.48 16.38 -17.43
N THR A 39 -10.59 16.26 -16.43
CA THR A 39 -10.40 15.06 -15.60
C THR A 39 -11.69 14.68 -14.86
N LEU A 40 -12.02 13.40 -14.91
CA LEU A 40 -13.16 12.83 -14.18
C LEU A 40 -12.70 12.37 -12.79
N MET A 41 -13.34 12.83 -11.72
CA MET A 41 -13.03 12.39 -10.35
C MET A 41 -14.11 11.49 -9.78
N LEU A 42 -13.72 10.50 -8.97
CA LEU A 42 -14.67 9.63 -8.30
C LEU A 42 -14.15 9.06 -6.99
N ILE A 43 -15.05 8.63 -6.11
CA ILE A 43 -14.77 7.82 -4.91
C ILE A 43 -15.40 6.42 -5.05
N PRO A 44 -14.78 5.34 -4.52
CA PRO A 44 -15.38 4.01 -4.54
C PRO A 44 -16.78 3.98 -3.91
N PRO A 45 -17.75 3.25 -4.50
CA PRO A 45 -19.08 3.11 -3.89
C PRO A 45 -19.01 2.31 -2.59
N LYS A 46 -19.96 2.55 -1.68
CA LYS A 46 -20.13 1.77 -0.45
C LYS A 46 -20.87 0.45 -0.71
N ASP A 47 -20.68 -0.51 0.20
CA ASP A 47 -21.39 -1.80 0.17
C ASP A 47 -22.92 -1.60 0.37
N ASN A 48 -23.29 -0.60 1.18
CA ASN A 48 -24.66 -0.11 1.33
C ASN A 48 -24.80 1.28 0.64
N PRO A 49 -25.62 1.43 -0.41
CA PRO A 49 -25.85 2.71 -1.07
C PRO A 49 -26.51 3.78 -0.20
N GLU A 50 -27.21 3.40 0.88
CA GLU A 50 -27.83 4.33 1.83
C GLU A 50 -26.83 4.95 2.82
N GLU A 51 -25.64 4.35 2.97
CA GLU A 51 -24.59 4.88 3.84
C GLU A 51 -23.86 6.06 3.20
N LYS A 52 -23.81 7.19 3.91
CA LYS A 52 -23.02 8.35 3.47
C LYS A 52 -21.55 7.96 3.32
N ASN A 53 -21.05 8.07 2.10
CA ASN A 53 -19.65 7.78 1.82
C ASN A 53 -18.73 8.83 2.47
N GLN A 54 -17.80 8.37 3.31
CA GLN A 54 -16.94 9.27 4.08
C GLN A 54 -15.90 9.97 3.21
N CYS A 55 -15.55 9.40 2.06
CA CYS A 55 -14.66 10.03 1.08
C CYS A 55 -15.28 11.30 0.45
N GLU A 56 -16.60 11.51 0.54
CA GLU A 56 -17.23 12.78 0.12
C GLU A 56 -16.73 14.00 0.89
N TYR A 57 -16.35 13.82 2.16
CA TYR A 57 -15.78 14.90 2.97
C TYR A 57 -14.41 15.38 2.44
N ILE A 58 -13.73 14.56 1.63
CA ILE A 58 -12.46 14.90 0.96
C ILE A 58 -12.72 15.32 -0.49
N LEU A 59 -13.52 14.54 -1.23
CA LEU A 59 -13.79 14.76 -2.65
C LEU A 59 -14.47 16.11 -2.91
N ASN A 60 -15.49 16.48 -2.14
CA ASN A 60 -16.25 17.69 -2.45
C ASN A 60 -15.41 18.97 -2.24
N PRO A 61 -14.68 19.16 -1.11
CA PRO A 61 -13.75 20.28 -0.97
C PRO A 61 -12.60 20.23 -1.99
N LEU A 62 -12.09 19.04 -2.37
CA LEU A 62 -11.03 18.94 -3.37
C LEU A 62 -11.49 19.46 -4.75
N ILE A 63 -12.69 19.07 -5.18
CA ILE A 63 -13.29 19.56 -6.44
C ILE A 63 -13.56 21.07 -6.37
N GLU A 64 -14.02 21.58 -5.23
CA GLU A 64 -14.22 23.02 -5.02
C GLU A 64 -12.91 23.80 -5.15
N ILE A 65 -11.85 23.37 -4.45
CA ILE A 65 -10.51 23.97 -4.53
C ILE A 65 -9.97 23.93 -5.96
N LEU A 66 -10.06 22.79 -6.66
CA LEU A 66 -9.59 22.64 -8.03
C LEU A 66 -10.34 23.56 -9.01
N ASN A 67 -11.67 23.59 -8.93
CA ASN A 67 -12.49 24.48 -9.76
C ASN A 67 -12.20 25.97 -9.50
N THR A 68 -11.97 26.36 -8.23
CA THR A 68 -11.55 27.72 -7.87
C THR A 68 -10.16 28.08 -8.43
N ASN A 69 -9.27 27.10 -8.59
CA ASN A 69 -7.94 27.26 -9.20
C ASN A 69 -7.95 27.01 -10.73
N GLY A 70 -9.13 26.98 -11.37
CA GLY A 70 -9.29 26.99 -12.82
C GLY A 70 -9.42 25.63 -13.51
N TYR A 71 -9.21 24.52 -12.78
CA TYR A 71 -9.37 23.17 -13.33
C TYR A 71 -10.85 22.84 -13.60
N ARG A 72 -11.14 22.11 -14.67
CA ARG A 72 -12.50 21.66 -15.01
C ARG A 72 -12.74 20.22 -14.57
N ILE A 73 -13.18 20.03 -13.33
CA ILE A 73 -13.33 18.70 -12.74
C ILE A 73 -14.79 18.22 -12.73
N THR A 74 -15.03 16.99 -13.21
CA THR A 74 -16.37 16.35 -13.21
C THR A 74 -16.43 15.19 -12.22
N ASN A 75 -17.34 15.25 -11.23
CA ASN A 75 -17.58 14.13 -10.32
C ASN A 75 -18.44 13.04 -10.97
N ILE A 76 -17.88 11.83 -11.17
CA ILE A 76 -18.58 10.66 -11.73
C ILE A 76 -18.85 9.56 -10.69
N SER A 77 -18.71 9.83 -9.39
CA SER A 77 -18.89 8.80 -8.33
C SER A 77 -20.24 8.08 -8.40
N ARG A 78 -21.32 8.82 -8.72
CA ARG A 78 -22.68 8.26 -8.90
C ARG A 78 -22.85 7.40 -10.15
N LYS A 79 -21.82 7.31 -11.01
CA LYS A 79 -21.78 6.45 -12.19
C LYS A 79 -21.03 5.14 -11.94
N ILE A 80 -20.45 4.93 -10.76
CA ILE A 80 -19.89 3.62 -10.39
C ILE A 80 -20.94 2.84 -9.60
N ILE A 81 -21.45 1.78 -10.21
CA ILE A 81 -22.42 0.86 -9.62
C ILE A 81 -21.66 -0.36 -9.08
N ARG A 82 -22.10 -0.87 -7.93
CA ARG A 82 -21.65 -2.16 -7.41
C ARG A 82 -22.75 -3.21 -7.64
N LYS A 83 -22.42 -4.29 -8.33
CA LYS A 83 -23.34 -5.37 -8.71
C LYS A 83 -23.72 -6.28 -7.55
N GLU A 84 -22.76 -6.55 -6.66
CA GLU A 84 -22.90 -7.58 -5.62
C GLU A 84 -22.45 -7.08 -4.24
N GLN A 85 -23.22 -7.45 -3.22
CA GLN A 85 -22.84 -7.28 -1.81
C GLN A 85 -21.91 -8.41 -1.38
N ILE A 86 -20.63 -8.09 -1.19
CA ILE A 86 -19.68 -9.00 -0.56
C ILE A 86 -19.86 -8.87 0.96
N GLY A 87 -20.13 -9.97 1.65
CA GLY A 87 -20.23 -10.00 3.12
C GLY A 87 -18.95 -9.51 3.83
N GLU A 88 -19.10 -9.04 5.08
CA GLU A 88 -18.06 -8.30 5.83
C GLU A 88 -16.64 -8.89 5.68
N SER A 89 -15.74 -8.12 5.06
CA SER A 89 -14.44 -8.64 4.63
C SER A 89 -13.42 -8.86 5.76
N LYS A 90 -13.77 -8.58 7.02
CA LYS A 90 -12.81 -8.46 8.15
C LYS A 90 -11.99 -9.73 8.40
N GLU A 91 -12.54 -10.92 8.12
CA GLU A 91 -11.89 -12.22 8.37
C GLU A 91 -11.35 -12.91 7.10
N LYS A 92 -11.67 -12.40 5.90
CA LYS A 92 -11.27 -13.04 4.63
C LYS A 92 -9.80 -12.78 4.25
N SER A 93 -9.16 -13.79 3.66
CA SER A 93 -7.78 -13.72 3.13
C SER A 93 -7.66 -12.77 1.92
N ARG A 94 -6.43 -12.34 1.57
CA ARG A 94 -6.20 -11.37 0.48
C ARG A 94 -6.63 -11.90 -0.90
N ASN A 95 -6.36 -13.18 -1.20
CA ASN A 95 -6.80 -13.80 -2.46
C ASN A 95 -8.31 -14.01 -2.49
N ALA A 96 -8.94 -14.36 -1.35
CA ALA A 96 -10.40 -14.39 -1.27
C ALA A 96 -10.99 -13.00 -1.56
N ARG A 97 -10.45 -11.92 -0.95
CA ARG A 97 -10.90 -10.56 -1.25
C ARG A 97 -10.66 -10.12 -2.70
N TYR A 98 -9.58 -10.55 -3.35
CA TYR A 98 -9.31 -10.19 -4.74
C TYR A 98 -10.27 -10.91 -5.70
N ASN A 99 -10.50 -12.21 -5.47
CA ASN A 99 -11.45 -13.01 -6.25
C ASN A 99 -12.91 -12.58 -5.99
N ASP A 100 -13.25 -12.23 -4.75
CA ASP A 100 -14.59 -11.71 -4.40
C ASP A 100 -14.86 -10.33 -5.04
N ILE A 101 -13.82 -9.50 -5.27
CA ILE A 101 -13.96 -8.12 -5.78
C ILE A 101 -13.87 -8.04 -7.31
N HIS A 102 -13.43 -9.09 -8.00
CA HIS A 102 -13.35 -9.10 -9.46
C HIS A 102 -14.75 -9.05 -10.10
N ASN A 103 -14.96 -8.12 -11.03
CA ASN A 103 -16.23 -7.85 -11.73
C ASN A 103 -17.40 -7.32 -10.88
N ILE A 104 -17.15 -6.86 -9.64
CA ILE A 104 -18.24 -6.30 -8.82
C ILE A 104 -18.60 -4.86 -9.21
N HIS A 105 -17.70 -4.09 -9.81
CA HIS A 105 -17.98 -2.72 -10.23
C HIS A 105 -18.34 -2.63 -11.72
N GLU A 106 -19.30 -1.77 -12.03
CA GLU A 106 -19.67 -1.34 -13.38
C GLU A 106 -19.76 0.19 -13.46
N VAL A 107 -19.55 0.72 -14.65
CA VAL A 107 -19.70 2.14 -14.94
C VAL A 107 -20.98 2.35 -15.76
N ASP A 108 -21.92 3.14 -15.23
CA ASP A 108 -23.16 3.60 -15.90
C ASP A 108 -22.88 4.76 -16.88
N LEU A 109 -21.95 4.50 -17.80
CA LEU A 109 -21.57 5.36 -18.92
C LEU A 109 -21.25 4.49 -20.13
N ASN A 110 -21.68 4.92 -21.32
CA ASN A 110 -21.48 4.16 -22.55
C ASN A 110 -20.02 4.19 -23.03
N ASN A 111 -19.36 5.34 -22.91
CA ASN A 111 -17.97 5.56 -23.32
C ASN A 111 -17.39 6.76 -22.54
N LEU A 112 -16.14 6.67 -22.12
CA LEU A 112 -15.38 7.72 -21.41
C LEU A 112 -14.46 8.51 -22.36
N ASN A 113 -14.41 8.16 -23.64
CA ASN A 113 -13.72 8.88 -24.72
C ASN A 113 -12.24 9.22 -24.38
N GLN A 114 -11.49 8.25 -23.83
CA GLN A 114 -10.09 8.40 -23.44
C GLN A 114 -9.83 9.51 -22.40
N LYS A 115 -10.86 9.98 -21.66
CA LYS A 115 -10.66 10.95 -20.57
C LYS A 115 -9.82 10.36 -19.43
N LYS A 116 -8.98 11.19 -18.84
CA LYS A 116 -8.24 10.92 -17.59
C LYS A 116 -9.23 10.80 -16.42
N VAL A 117 -9.00 9.84 -15.54
CA VAL A 117 -9.81 9.60 -14.34
C VAL A 117 -8.90 9.62 -13.11
N LEU A 118 -9.30 10.34 -12.07
CA LEU A 118 -8.63 10.32 -10.76
C LEU A 118 -9.57 9.73 -9.70
N LEU A 119 -9.20 8.55 -9.20
CA LEU A 119 -9.86 7.87 -8.10
C LEU A 119 -9.35 8.44 -6.77
N ILE A 120 -10.26 8.99 -5.97
CA ILE A 120 -10.00 9.47 -4.61
C ILE A 120 -10.43 8.40 -3.60
N ASP A 121 -9.61 8.10 -2.60
CA ASP A 121 -9.98 7.18 -1.53
C ASP A 121 -9.50 7.66 -0.15
N ASP A 122 -10.15 7.21 0.93
CA ASP A 122 -9.74 7.59 2.30
C ASP A 122 -8.46 6.85 2.72
N VAL A 123 -8.45 5.52 2.59
CA VAL A 123 -7.29 4.69 2.92
C VAL A 123 -7.13 3.53 1.93
N SER A 124 -6.05 3.57 1.13
CA SER A 124 -5.63 2.40 0.35
C SER A 124 -5.35 1.22 1.29
N THR A 125 -6.08 0.11 1.08
CA THR A 125 -5.73 -1.21 1.59
C THR A 125 -5.20 -2.05 0.42
N THR A 126 -5.79 -3.20 0.09
CA THR A 126 -5.26 -4.18 -0.89
C THR A 126 -5.19 -3.70 -2.33
N ASN A 127 -5.58 -2.45 -2.63
CA ASN A 127 -5.86 -1.89 -3.96
C ASN A 127 -6.89 -2.67 -4.80
N ALA A 128 -7.50 -3.74 -4.29
CA ALA A 128 -8.45 -4.57 -5.04
C ALA A 128 -9.65 -3.77 -5.57
N THR A 129 -10.25 -2.91 -4.73
CA THR A 129 -11.35 -2.02 -5.11
C THR A 129 -10.91 -1.02 -6.19
N ALA A 130 -9.75 -0.39 -6.02
CA ALA A 130 -9.20 0.55 -7.00
C ALA A 130 -8.89 -0.13 -8.34
N TRP A 131 -8.36 -1.35 -8.31
CA TRP A 131 -8.08 -2.17 -9.47
C TRP A 131 -9.36 -2.56 -10.22
N ASP A 132 -10.41 -3.03 -9.52
CA ASP A 132 -11.65 -3.45 -10.18
C ASP A 132 -12.46 -2.27 -10.75
N ILE A 133 -12.44 -1.12 -10.05
CA ILE A 133 -12.95 0.14 -10.61
C ILE A 133 -12.13 0.55 -11.85
N SER A 134 -10.80 0.44 -11.81
CA SER A 134 -9.94 0.76 -12.96
C SER A 134 -10.22 -0.14 -14.15
N ARG A 135 -10.45 -1.45 -13.94
CA ARG A 135 -10.93 -2.39 -14.97
C ARG A 135 -12.25 -1.90 -15.57
N ALA A 136 -13.26 -1.63 -14.73
CA ALA A 136 -14.58 -1.19 -15.20
C ALA A 136 -14.52 0.14 -15.99
N LEU A 137 -13.65 1.08 -15.58
CA LEU A 137 -13.37 2.32 -16.33
C LEU A 137 -12.70 2.04 -17.68
N LYS A 138 -11.70 1.15 -17.72
CA LYS A 138 -11.00 0.76 -18.95
C LYS A 138 -11.91 0.05 -19.95
N GLU A 139 -12.84 -0.78 -19.48
CA GLU A 139 -13.89 -1.40 -20.30
C GLU A 139 -14.82 -0.36 -20.97
N LYS A 140 -15.01 0.81 -20.34
CA LYS A 140 -15.68 1.97 -20.96
C LYS A 140 -14.73 2.93 -21.67
N ASN A 141 -13.54 2.48 -22.08
CA ASN A 141 -12.59 3.25 -22.88
C ASN A 141 -12.10 4.54 -22.16
N ALA A 142 -11.80 4.44 -20.86
CA ALA A 142 -11.07 5.46 -20.11
C ALA A 142 -9.61 5.60 -20.58
N GLY A 143 -9.08 6.83 -20.49
CA GLY A 143 -7.67 7.13 -20.66
C GLY A 143 -6.85 6.70 -19.45
N GLU A 144 -5.91 7.51 -19.02
CA GLU A 144 -5.15 7.27 -17.79
C GLU A 144 -6.09 7.20 -16.56
N VAL A 145 -5.85 6.25 -15.65
CA VAL A 145 -6.61 6.08 -14.41
C VAL A 145 -5.63 6.16 -13.24
N ASN A 146 -5.65 7.29 -12.54
CA ASN A 146 -4.80 7.59 -11.41
C ASN A 146 -5.54 7.37 -10.09
N VAL A 147 -4.80 7.14 -9.00
CA VAL A 147 -5.37 6.91 -7.67
C VAL A 147 -4.64 7.79 -6.65
N LEU A 148 -5.39 8.60 -5.90
CA LEU A 148 -4.87 9.49 -4.85
C LEU A 148 -5.62 9.21 -3.54
N THR A 149 -4.88 8.77 -2.52
CA THR A 149 -5.47 8.33 -1.24
C THR A 149 -4.97 9.15 -0.06
N ALA A 150 -5.86 9.54 0.85
CA ALA A 150 -5.50 10.37 2.01
C ALA A 150 -4.57 9.65 3.01
N GLY A 151 -4.64 8.33 3.06
CA GLY A 151 -3.69 7.49 3.75
C GLY A 151 -3.50 6.15 3.05
N ARG A 152 -2.52 5.38 3.51
CA ARG A 152 -2.30 4.01 3.06
C ARG A 152 -2.06 3.11 4.25
N THR A 153 -2.70 1.96 4.24
CA THR A 153 -2.45 0.90 5.21
C THR A 153 -1.10 0.24 4.87
N LEU A 154 -0.19 0.20 5.84
CA LEU A 154 1.17 -0.39 5.75
C LEU A 154 1.21 -1.92 5.53
N LEU A 155 0.19 -2.50 4.88
CA LEU A 155 -0.01 -3.94 4.69
C LEU A 155 -0.42 -4.29 3.25
N SER A 156 -0.29 -3.38 2.29
CA SER A 156 -0.76 -3.57 0.91
C SER A 156 -0.12 -2.58 -0.08
N GLY A 157 0.09 -3.01 -1.33
CA GLY A 157 1.02 -2.40 -2.30
C GLY A 157 2.48 -2.71 -1.93
N PHE A 158 3.44 -2.82 -2.87
CA PHE A 158 3.46 -2.24 -4.21
C PHE A 158 3.80 -3.29 -5.29
N GLU A 159 2.86 -3.50 -6.20
CA GLU A 159 3.02 -4.02 -7.56
C GLU A 159 1.86 -3.34 -8.33
N GLU A 160 1.99 -2.66 -9.47
CA GLU A 160 3.15 -2.25 -10.29
C GLU A 160 3.29 -0.69 -10.23
N ARG A 161 3.88 0.12 -11.15
CA ARG A 161 4.76 -0.05 -12.34
C ARG A 161 5.56 1.26 -12.55
N GLY A 162 6.80 1.21 -13.07
CA GLY A 162 7.49 2.34 -13.73
C GLY A 162 8.32 3.28 -12.84
N ASP A 163 9.63 3.35 -13.12
CA ASP A 163 10.61 4.31 -12.59
C ASP A 163 10.59 4.61 -11.08
N PHE A 164 10.95 3.59 -10.30
CA PHE A 164 11.43 3.82 -8.94
C PHE A 164 12.76 4.57 -8.96
N PRO A 165 12.98 5.58 -8.08
CA PRO A 165 14.28 6.23 -7.95
C PRO A 165 15.32 5.18 -7.52
N GLN A 166 16.32 4.92 -8.38
CA GLN A 166 17.25 3.80 -8.24
C GLN A 166 18.15 3.86 -6.97
N ASN A 167 18.19 5.01 -6.30
CA ASN A 167 19.01 5.26 -5.11
C ASN A 167 18.14 5.49 -3.86
N LYS A 168 17.32 4.50 -3.48
CA LYS A 168 16.66 4.51 -2.16
C LYS A 168 17.70 4.31 -1.06
N SER A 169 17.60 5.11 -0.01
CA SER A 169 18.41 4.94 1.21
C SER A 169 18.07 3.64 1.94
N PHE A 170 18.97 3.16 2.81
CA PHE A 170 18.70 1.98 3.64
C PHE A 170 17.41 2.15 4.47
N ILE A 171 17.18 3.36 5.01
CA ILE A 171 16.01 3.61 5.86
C ILE A 171 14.69 3.52 5.06
N GLU A 172 14.66 4.02 3.82
CA GLU A 172 13.48 3.89 2.95
C GLU A 172 13.21 2.43 2.57
N LEU A 173 14.25 1.66 2.24
CA LEU A 173 14.14 0.24 1.88
C LEU A 173 13.68 -0.62 3.07
N ILE A 174 14.23 -0.38 4.27
CA ILE A 174 13.80 -1.14 5.46
C ILE A 174 12.41 -0.70 5.96
N SER A 175 12.02 0.57 5.76
CA SER A 175 10.64 1.06 5.95
C SER A 175 9.65 0.49 4.94
N TYR A 176 10.06 0.27 3.70
CA TYR A 176 9.22 -0.36 2.67
C TYR A 176 8.79 -1.77 3.11
N PHE A 177 9.76 -2.58 3.52
CA PHE A 177 9.47 -3.97 3.92
C PHE A 177 8.92 -4.10 5.34
N SER A 178 9.08 -3.10 6.22
CA SER A 178 8.76 -3.24 7.64
C SER A 178 8.19 -2.00 8.28
N ASN A 179 7.38 -2.20 9.32
CA ASN A 179 6.74 -1.12 10.07
C ASN A 179 7.73 -0.40 11.02
N ILE A 180 9.00 -0.22 10.66
CA ILE A 180 10.04 0.35 11.53
C ILE A 180 9.74 1.80 11.95
N GLU A 181 8.97 2.55 11.17
CA GLU A 181 8.51 3.90 11.51
C GLU A 181 7.52 3.92 12.68
N ASN A 182 6.92 2.78 13.01
CA ASN A 182 6.06 2.65 14.17
C ASN A 182 6.90 2.42 15.44
N PHE A 183 6.92 3.42 16.33
CA PHE A 183 7.64 3.38 17.61
C PHE A 183 7.36 2.13 18.48
N LEU A 184 6.16 1.56 18.42
CA LEU A 184 5.84 0.31 19.14
C LEU A 184 6.47 -0.92 18.49
N GLU A 185 6.70 -0.90 17.17
CA GLU A 185 7.45 -1.94 16.46
C GLU A 185 8.96 -1.79 16.66
N ILE A 186 9.52 -0.56 16.67
CA ILE A 186 10.94 -0.32 17.07
C ILE A 186 11.23 -0.99 18.43
N LYS A 187 10.37 -0.77 19.43
CA LYS A 187 10.49 -1.41 20.75
C LYS A 187 10.40 -2.94 20.72
N LYS A 188 9.76 -3.54 19.71
CA LYS A 188 9.71 -5.00 19.53
C LYS A 188 10.91 -5.53 18.76
N ILE A 189 11.42 -4.78 17.77
CA ILE A 189 12.62 -5.06 16.99
C ILE A 189 13.86 -5.02 17.89
N ASN A 190 14.01 -3.99 18.74
CA ASN A 190 15.13 -3.85 19.66
C ASN A 190 15.18 -4.92 20.77
N LYS A 191 14.09 -5.68 20.97
CA LYS A 191 14.05 -6.86 21.86
C LYS A 191 14.45 -8.16 21.17
N VAL A 192 14.69 -8.15 19.86
CA VAL A 192 15.19 -9.31 19.13
C VAL A 192 16.72 -9.35 19.26
N ASN A 193 17.22 -10.45 19.83
CA ASN A 193 18.65 -10.73 19.97
C ASN A 193 19.04 -11.82 18.96
N ILE A 194 19.79 -11.41 17.95
CA ILE A 194 20.36 -12.32 16.95
C ILE A 194 21.67 -12.89 17.49
N ILE A 195 21.86 -14.19 17.31
CA ILE A 195 23.10 -14.93 17.54
C ILE A 195 23.49 -15.63 16.24
N ASP A 196 24.77 -15.94 16.09
CA ASP A 196 25.30 -16.77 15.00
C ASP A 196 24.85 -16.29 13.60
N LEU A 197 24.96 -14.98 13.36
CA LEU A 197 24.77 -14.39 12.03
C LEU A 197 25.88 -14.85 11.10
N GLN A 198 25.53 -15.63 10.09
CA GLN A 198 26.42 -16.11 9.03
C GLN A 198 26.03 -15.46 7.71
N ILE A 199 27.04 -15.06 6.93
CA ILE A 199 26.89 -14.50 5.58
C ILE A 199 27.91 -15.18 4.69
N GLU A 200 27.43 -15.99 3.75
CA GLU A 200 28.25 -16.79 2.84
C GLU A 200 27.84 -16.48 1.40
N ASN A 201 28.51 -15.51 0.78
CA ASN A 201 28.25 -14.97 -0.57
C ASN A 201 26.78 -14.55 -0.80
N ASN A 202 25.95 -15.53 -1.14
CA ASN A 202 24.54 -15.40 -1.52
C ASN A 202 23.59 -16.06 -0.50
N ASN A 203 24.08 -16.55 0.64
CA ASN A 203 23.24 -17.00 1.76
C ASN A 203 23.46 -16.13 3.00
N ILE A 204 22.36 -15.81 3.69
CA ILE A 204 22.36 -15.14 4.99
C ILE A 204 21.48 -15.93 5.95
N SER A 205 22.06 -16.45 7.02
CA SER A 205 21.35 -17.20 8.06
C SER A 205 21.63 -16.64 9.44
N CYS A 206 20.70 -16.84 10.38
CA CYS A 206 20.94 -16.53 11.79
C CYS A 206 20.03 -17.29 12.74
N ALA A 207 20.47 -17.42 13.99
CA ALA A 207 19.68 -17.93 15.11
C ALA A 207 19.26 -16.80 16.07
N PHE A 208 18.36 -17.09 17.00
CA PHE A 208 17.81 -16.11 17.94
C PHE A 208 17.95 -16.57 19.40
N LYS A 209 18.54 -15.74 20.26
CA LYS A 209 18.98 -16.12 21.62
C LYS A 209 17.91 -16.80 22.49
N ASN A 210 16.64 -16.46 22.29
CA ASN A 210 15.54 -16.89 23.15
C ASN A 210 14.46 -17.72 22.41
N ARG A 211 14.67 -18.08 21.13
CA ARG A 211 13.68 -18.82 20.31
C ARG A 211 14.36 -19.65 19.23
N SER A 212 13.91 -20.89 19.05
CA SER A 212 14.37 -21.82 18.01
C SER A 212 13.87 -21.48 16.60
N TYR A 213 13.75 -20.19 16.28
CA TYR A 213 13.35 -19.75 14.94
C TYR A 213 14.51 -19.87 13.96
N LYS A 214 14.23 -20.43 12.79
CA LYS A 214 15.13 -20.46 11.64
C LYS A 214 14.84 -19.25 10.76
N LEU A 215 15.89 -18.55 10.34
CA LEU A 215 15.83 -17.52 9.30
C LEU A 215 16.96 -17.79 8.32
N ASN A 216 16.60 -17.96 7.04
CA ASN A 216 17.54 -18.06 5.92
C ASN A 216 17.08 -17.15 4.78
N ILE A 217 18.02 -16.49 4.11
CA ILE A 217 17.82 -15.69 2.91
C ILE A 217 18.82 -16.17 1.86
N ASP A 218 18.32 -16.79 0.80
CA ASP A 218 19.11 -17.30 -0.33
C ASP A 218 18.89 -16.41 -1.55
N TYR A 219 19.93 -15.67 -1.93
CA TYR A 219 19.95 -14.75 -3.07
C TYR A 219 20.16 -15.45 -4.42
N ASN A 220 20.66 -16.70 -4.44
CA ASN A 220 20.72 -17.49 -5.68
C ASN A 220 19.32 -17.96 -6.09
N ASN A 221 18.59 -18.52 -5.12
CA ASN A 221 17.25 -19.05 -5.32
C ASN A 221 16.15 -18.00 -5.10
N LYS A 222 16.52 -16.76 -4.73
CA LYS A 222 15.62 -15.66 -4.37
C LYS A 222 14.56 -16.08 -3.32
N THR A 223 14.97 -16.77 -2.25
CA THR A 223 14.04 -17.23 -1.19
C THR A 223 14.33 -16.60 0.17
N ILE A 224 13.26 -16.24 0.90
CA ILE A 224 13.31 -15.85 2.32
C ILE A 224 12.51 -16.88 3.11
N PHE A 225 13.20 -17.80 3.78
CA PHE A 225 12.59 -18.77 4.67
C PHE A 225 12.56 -18.26 6.11
N HIS A 226 11.37 -18.21 6.73
CA HIS A 226 11.26 -17.94 8.16
C HIS A 226 10.03 -18.58 8.82
N ASP A 227 10.23 -19.20 9.99
CA ASP A 227 9.23 -19.99 10.70
C ASP A 227 8.46 -19.23 11.81
N CYS A 228 8.73 -17.94 12.05
CA CYS A 228 8.04 -17.27 13.15
C CYS A 228 6.56 -17.00 12.86
N TYR A 229 5.71 -17.17 13.88
CA TYR A 229 4.26 -17.02 13.79
C TYR A 229 3.76 -15.72 13.13
N ASN A 230 4.41 -14.58 13.37
CA ASN A 230 4.03 -13.30 12.74
C ASN A 230 4.38 -13.30 11.24
N PHE A 231 5.49 -13.91 10.86
CA PHE A 231 5.87 -14.05 9.46
C PHE A 231 4.88 -14.93 8.71
N PHE A 232 4.60 -16.12 9.27
CA PHE A 232 3.60 -17.06 8.79
C PHE A 232 2.20 -16.44 8.65
N GLN A 233 1.66 -15.86 9.71
CA GLN A 233 0.26 -15.39 9.69
C GLN A 233 0.02 -14.15 8.83
N ARG A 234 1.04 -13.33 8.54
CA ARG A 234 0.82 -11.96 8.02
C ARG A 234 1.84 -11.43 7.02
N ARG A 235 3.10 -11.89 7.04
CA ARG A 235 4.19 -11.19 6.35
C ARG A 235 4.65 -11.86 5.07
N TYR A 236 4.74 -13.20 5.03
CA TYR A 236 5.19 -13.92 3.84
C TYR A 236 4.26 -13.65 2.63
N MET A 237 2.94 -13.78 2.82
CA MET A 237 1.90 -13.47 1.83
C MET A 237 1.90 -12.03 1.29
N ASN A 238 2.52 -11.09 2.02
CA ASN A 238 2.61 -9.69 1.63
C ASN A 238 4.04 -9.29 1.27
N LYS A 239 4.94 -10.26 1.04
CA LYS A 239 6.38 -10.10 0.78
C LYS A 239 7.02 -9.02 1.67
N SER A 240 6.72 -9.09 2.96
CA SER A 240 7.12 -8.08 3.96
C SER A 240 7.92 -8.72 5.09
N PHE A 241 8.65 -7.90 5.84
CA PHE A 241 9.50 -8.36 6.93
C PHE A 241 8.76 -8.35 8.26
N CYS A 242 8.95 -9.43 9.02
CA CYS A 242 8.64 -9.42 10.45
C CYS A 242 9.79 -8.73 11.21
N LYS A 243 9.56 -8.40 12.48
CA LYS A 243 10.57 -7.79 13.36
C LYS A 243 11.92 -8.52 13.43
N HIS A 244 11.96 -9.82 13.16
CA HIS A 244 13.21 -10.61 13.18
C HIS A 244 14.04 -10.35 11.93
N ILE A 245 13.42 -10.36 10.75
CA ILE A 245 14.06 -10.03 9.46
C ILE A 245 14.46 -8.54 9.45
N THR A 246 13.61 -7.65 10.00
CA THR A 246 14.01 -6.25 10.21
C THR A 246 15.23 -6.14 11.11
N LYS A 247 15.29 -6.89 12.21
CA LYS A 247 16.48 -6.89 13.08
C LYS A 247 17.70 -7.48 12.39
N LEU A 248 17.54 -8.49 11.52
CA LEU A 248 18.63 -9.05 10.72
C LEU A 248 19.29 -7.97 9.88
N PHE A 249 18.53 -7.24 9.06
CA PHE A 249 19.10 -6.19 8.21
C PHE A 249 19.68 -5.02 8.99
N LEU A 250 19.09 -4.63 10.13
CA LEU A 250 19.72 -3.66 11.04
C LEU A 250 21.06 -4.19 11.58
N SER A 251 21.14 -5.45 12.00
CA SER A 251 22.37 -6.07 12.48
C SER A 251 23.41 -6.33 11.39
N ILE A 252 23.00 -6.46 10.13
CA ILE A 252 23.91 -6.47 8.97
C ILE A 252 24.48 -5.06 8.78
N LYS A 253 23.65 -4.01 8.77
CA LYS A 253 24.10 -2.61 8.71
C LYS A 253 25.10 -2.29 9.83
N ASP A 254 24.77 -2.67 11.07
CA ASP A 254 25.59 -2.40 12.26
C ASP A 254 26.99 -3.08 12.18
N LYS A 255 27.12 -4.19 11.44
CA LYS A 255 28.36 -5.01 11.37
C LYS A 255 29.17 -4.84 10.07
N PHE A 256 28.49 -4.65 8.95
CA PHE A 256 29.08 -4.69 7.60
C PHE A 256 28.91 -3.37 6.83
N GLY A 257 28.28 -2.36 7.43
CA GLY A 257 28.07 -1.05 6.84
C GLY A 257 26.69 -0.88 6.19
N GLU A 258 26.28 0.38 6.02
CA GLU A 258 24.96 0.72 5.48
C GLU A 258 24.81 0.32 4.02
N ASP A 259 25.80 0.59 3.17
CA ASP A 259 25.74 0.25 1.73
C ASP A 259 25.56 -1.25 1.50
N PHE A 260 26.34 -2.10 2.18
CA PHE A 260 26.19 -3.56 2.06
C PHE A 260 24.79 -4.04 2.46
N ALA A 261 24.24 -3.51 3.56
CA ALA A 261 22.90 -3.84 4.00
C ALA A 261 21.81 -3.28 3.06
N ARG A 262 22.01 -2.07 2.53
CA ARG A 262 21.14 -1.42 1.54
C ARG A 262 21.07 -2.27 0.29
N ASP A 263 22.22 -2.62 -0.30
CA ASP A 263 22.31 -3.32 -1.58
C ASP A 263 21.64 -4.70 -1.52
N LYS A 264 21.80 -5.41 -0.40
CA LYS A 264 21.10 -6.66 -0.12
C LYS A 264 19.57 -6.50 -0.04
N ILE A 265 19.05 -5.44 0.59
CA ILE A 265 17.59 -5.17 0.56
C ILE A 265 17.14 -4.67 -0.82
N ASN A 266 17.98 -3.90 -1.52
CA ASN A 266 17.69 -3.30 -2.82
C ASN A 266 17.54 -4.38 -3.91
N ASP A 267 18.30 -5.47 -3.83
CA ASP A 267 18.09 -6.65 -4.69
C ASP A 267 16.70 -7.28 -4.47
N ILE A 268 16.31 -7.50 -3.21
CA ILE A 268 14.97 -8.01 -2.85
C ILE A 268 13.88 -7.04 -3.32
N TYR A 269 14.13 -5.73 -3.27
CA TYR A 269 13.21 -4.69 -3.70
C TYR A 269 13.02 -4.64 -5.22
N ASN A 270 14.10 -4.58 -5.98
CA ASN A 270 14.04 -4.45 -7.44
C ASN A 270 13.56 -5.73 -8.12
N ASN A 271 13.87 -6.89 -7.53
CA ASN A 271 13.46 -8.20 -8.05
C ASN A 271 12.25 -8.80 -7.30
N LEU A 272 11.46 -7.99 -6.59
CA LEU A 272 10.48 -8.46 -5.60
C LEU A 272 9.48 -9.51 -6.12
N LEU A 273 9.08 -9.42 -7.39
CA LEU A 273 8.21 -10.39 -8.05
C LEU A 273 8.80 -11.80 -8.05
N ASP A 274 10.10 -11.92 -8.31
CA ASP A 274 10.86 -13.18 -8.38
C ASP A 274 11.19 -13.76 -6.99
N TRP A 275 11.06 -12.96 -5.93
CA TRP A 275 11.39 -13.41 -4.57
C TRP A 275 10.24 -14.20 -3.91
N GLU A 276 10.54 -15.43 -3.50
CA GLU A 276 9.63 -16.28 -2.74
C GLU A 276 9.82 -16.12 -1.23
N PHE A 277 8.74 -15.83 -0.52
CA PHE A 277 8.74 -15.76 0.94
C PHE A 277 8.10 -17.05 1.48
N GLN A 278 8.91 -17.90 2.11
CA GLN A 278 8.54 -19.27 2.47
C GLN A 278 8.44 -19.46 3.99
N CYS A 279 7.52 -20.34 4.41
CA CYS A 279 7.37 -20.81 5.78
C CYS A 279 7.44 -22.34 5.78
N PRO A 280 7.68 -23.01 6.94
CA PRO A 280 7.47 -24.44 7.02
C PRO A 280 6.00 -24.79 6.71
N PRO A 281 5.72 -25.98 6.15
CA PRO A 281 4.34 -26.47 6.03
C PRO A 281 3.70 -26.58 7.42
N LEU A 282 2.37 -26.49 7.45
CA LEU A 282 1.60 -26.88 8.64
C LEU A 282 1.48 -28.41 8.66
N ASP A 283 1.99 -29.02 9.73
CA ASP A 283 1.59 -30.36 10.18
C ASP A 283 0.20 -30.31 10.85
#